data_AF-A0A7S0TJK8-F1
#
_entry.id   AF-A0A7S0TJK8-F1
#
_cell.length_a   1.000
_cell.length_b   1.000
_cell.length_c   1.000
_cell.angle_alpha   90.00
_cell.angle_beta   90.00
_cell.angle_gamma   90.00
#
_symmetry.space_group_name_H-M   'P 1'
#
loop_
_entity.id
_entity.type
_entity.pdbx_description
1 polymer ?
#
loop_
_entity_poly.entity_id
_entity_poly.type
_entity_poly.pdbx_seq_one_letter_code
_entity_poly.pdbx_strand_id
1 'polypeptide(L)'
;ASHLMVQNLAGSLALVTCKEPLRHSMCNQVRAMLQKMQVADGATIDQVSQIVASENLDVGCSMIEKAATEKAVLEIDTALDGALQQRHIPGNPFFDTFQQQQHWMRYLPESLRPRAGRLPPPHK
;
A
#
# COMPACT_ATOMS: atom_id res chain seq x y z
N ALA A 1 -7.96 11.94 -3.05
CA ALA A 1 -7.42 11.21 -4.22
C ALA A 1 -6.11 10.51 -3.88
N SER A 2 -5.08 11.23 -3.44
CA SER A 2 -3.78 10.65 -3.03
C SER A 2 -3.90 9.55 -1.97
N HIS A 3 -4.68 9.78 -0.91
CA HIS A 3 -4.91 8.77 0.15
C HIS A 3 -5.52 7.48 -0.39
N LEU A 4 -6.61 7.56 -1.15
CA LEU A 4 -7.26 6.37 -1.73
C LEU A 4 -6.32 5.61 -2.67
N MET A 5 -5.56 6.33 -3.49
CA MET A 5 -4.58 5.72 -4.40
C MET A 5 -3.50 4.97 -3.61
N VAL A 6 -2.89 5.61 -2.61
CA VAL A 6 -1.79 5.01 -1.86
C VAL A 6 -2.27 3.83 -1.00
N GLN A 7 -3.46 3.91 -0.41
CA GLN A 7 -4.07 2.82 0.35
C GLN A 7 -4.29 1.58 -0.55
N ASN A 8 -4.90 1.75 -1.71
CA ASN A 8 -5.16 0.63 -2.63
C ASN A 8 -3.87 -0.01 -3.15
N LEU A 9 -2.88 0.81 -3.50
CA LEU A 9 -1.59 0.33 -4.00
C LEU A 9 -0.78 -0.37 -2.91
N ALA A 10 -0.65 0.25 -1.74
CA ALA A 10 0.09 -0.30 -0.61
C ALA A 10 -0.55 -1.61 -0.12
N GLY A 11 -1.87 -1.67 -0.05
CA GLY A 11 -2.58 -2.87 0.40
C GLY A 11 -2.36 -4.06 -0.55
N SER A 12 -2.57 -3.83 -1.85
CA SER A 12 -2.35 -4.87 -2.88
C SER A 12 -0.91 -5.37 -2.91
N LEU A 13 0.06 -4.47 -2.82
CA LEU A 13 1.48 -4.81 -2.82
C LEU A 13 1.90 -5.55 -1.53
N ALA A 14 1.36 -5.13 -0.37
CA ALA A 14 1.61 -5.77 0.90
C ALA A 14 1.14 -7.23 0.87
N LEU A 15 -0.09 -7.49 0.38
CA LEU A 15 -0.65 -8.84 0.31
C LEU A 15 0.20 -9.80 -0.54
N VAL A 16 0.60 -9.36 -1.75
CA VAL A 16 1.43 -10.17 -2.66
C VAL A 16 2.82 -10.43 -2.08
N THR A 17 3.34 -9.47 -1.31
CA THR A 17 4.67 -9.56 -0.72
C THR A 17 4.70 -10.42 0.54
N CYS A 18 3.70 -10.30 1.42
CA CYS A 18 3.75 -10.90 2.75
C CYS A 18 3.22 -12.34 2.80
N LYS A 19 2.35 -12.76 1.87
CA LYS A 19 1.62 -14.03 1.99
C LYS A 19 2.52 -15.27 2.07
N GLU A 20 3.45 -15.42 1.14
CA GLU A 20 4.39 -16.54 1.11
C GLU A 20 5.35 -16.55 2.32
N PRO A 21 6.09 -15.45 2.62
CA PRO A 21 7.02 -15.44 3.74
C PRO A 21 6.30 -15.59 5.09
N LEU A 22 5.09 -15.04 5.25
CA LEU A 22 4.30 -15.20 6.47
C LEU A 22 3.93 -16.66 6.72
N ARG A 23 3.43 -17.37 5.70
CA ARG A 23 3.12 -18.80 5.82
C ARG A 23 4.34 -19.60 6.25
N HIS A 24 5.48 -19.37 5.61
CA HIS A 24 6.72 -20.06 5.95
C HIS A 24 7.16 -19.78 7.40
N SER A 25 7.11 -18.52 7.84
CA SER A 25 7.45 -18.11 9.20
C SER A 25 6.55 -18.78 10.24
N MET A 26 5.23 -18.80 10.01
CA MET A 26 4.26 -19.44 10.91
C MET A 26 4.51 -20.94 11.03
N CYS A 27 4.69 -21.64 9.92
CA CYS A 27 5.00 -23.07 9.93
C CYS A 27 6.27 -23.37 10.75
N ASN A 28 7.32 -22.58 10.56
CA ASN A 28 8.59 -22.79 11.27
C ASN A 28 8.45 -22.53 12.76
N GLN A 29 7.74 -21.47 13.15
CA GLN A 29 7.58 -21.11 14.54
C GLN A 29 6.72 -22.12 15.31
N VAL A 30 5.60 -22.56 14.73
CA VAL A 30 4.73 -23.59 15.33
C VAL A 30 5.48 -24.91 15.47
N ARG A 31 6.20 -25.33 14.42
CA ARG A 31 7.04 -26.53 14.47
C ARG A 31 8.06 -26.46 15.61
N ALA A 32 8.78 -25.34 15.72
CA ALA A 32 9.78 -25.15 16.76
C ALA A 32 9.17 -25.15 18.17
N MET A 33 7.96 -24.61 18.35
CA MET A 33 7.23 -24.65 19.63
C MET A 33 6.81 -26.08 20.00
N LEU A 34 6.21 -26.81 19.07
CA LEU A 34 5.71 -28.17 19.31
C LEU A 34 6.84 -29.17 19.56
N GLN A 35 7.96 -29.05 18.83
CA GLN A 35 9.14 -29.89 19.06
C GLN A 35 9.73 -29.69 20.46
N LYS A 36 9.78 -28.45 20.95
CA LYS A 36 10.27 -28.14 22.31
C LYS A 36 9.38 -28.74 23.40
N MET A 37 8.07 -28.82 23.15
CA MET A 37 7.11 -29.37 24.10
C MET A 37 7.02 -30.91 24.05
N GLN A 38 7.69 -31.57 23.09
CA GLN A 38 7.67 -33.03 22.90
C GLN A 38 6.24 -33.62 22.83
N VAL A 39 5.30 -32.89 22.22
CA VAL A 39 3.86 -33.22 22.26
C VAL A 39 3.45 -34.33 21.29
N ALA A 40 4.21 -34.52 20.21
CA ALA A 40 3.89 -35.46 19.14
C ALA A 40 5.14 -35.85 18.32
N ASP A 41 4.97 -36.81 17.40
CA ASP A 41 5.98 -37.19 16.42
C ASP A 41 6.12 -36.14 15.29
N GLY A 42 7.22 -36.21 14.54
CA GLY A 42 7.56 -35.20 13.54
C GLY A 42 6.49 -35.00 12.45
N ALA A 43 5.85 -36.08 11.99
CA ALA A 43 4.83 -36.00 10.95
C ALA A 43 3.58 -35.26 11.43
N THR A 44 3.13 -35.55 12.66
CA THR A 44 2.00 -34.84 13.27
C THR A 44 2.33 -33.36 13.48
N ILE A 45 3.55 -33.03 13.92
CA ILE A 45 3.98 -31.64 14.10
C ILE A 45 3.95 -30.87 12.77
N ASP A 46 4.43 -31.48 11.69
CA ASP A 46 4.43 -30.88 10.36
C ASP A 46 3.00 -30.62 9.87
N GLN A 47 2.11 -31.59 10.03
CA GLN A 47 0.71 -31.46 9.64
C GLN A 47 0.01 -30.34 10.43
N VAL A 48 0.17 -30.30 11.76
CA VAL A 48 -0.41 -29.26 12.61
C VAL A 48 0.12 -27.88 12.24
N SER A 49 1.42 -27.76 11.98
CA SER A 49 2.04 -26.48 11.60
C SER A 49 1.46 -25.91 10.31
N GLN A 50 1.21 -26.78 9.31
CA GLN A 50 0.58 -26.37 8.04
C GLN A 50 -0.88 -25.93 8.23
N ILE A 51 -1.65 -26.66 9.04
CA ILE A 51 -3.05 -26.32 9.34
C ILE A 51 -3.11 -24.95 10.03
N VAL A 52 -2.34 -24.76 11.10
CA VAL A 52 -2.32 -23.50 11.85
C VAL A 52 -1.89 -22.33 10.95
N ALA A 53 -0.85 -22.51 10.13
CA ALA A 53 -0.44 -21.47 9.21
C ALA A 53 -1.52 -21.15 8.17
N SER A 54 -2.18 -22.16 7.60
CA SER A 54 -3.23 -21.97 6.60
C SER A 54 -4.45 -21.25 7.16
N GLU A 55 -4.91 -21.61 8.35
CA GLU A 55 -6.12 -21.03 8.96
C GLU A 55 -5.92 -19.58 9.41
N ASN A 56 -4.69 -19.19 9.72
CA ASN A 56 -4.38 -17.86 10.25
C ASN A 56 -3.72 -16.94 9.21
N LEU A 57 -3.46 -17.43 8.00
CA LEU A 57 -2.71 -16.70 6.98
C LEU A 57 -3.42 -15.42 6.56
N ASP A 58 -4.72 -15.48 6.30
CA ASP A 58 -5.50 -14.35 5.81
C ASP A 58 -5.63 -13.26 6.88
N VAL A 59 -5.80 -13.64 8.14
CA VAL A 59 -5.83 -12.70 9.28
C VAL A 59 -4.47 -12.00 9.41
N GLY A 60 -3.37 -12.75 9.38
CA GLY A 60 -2.03 -12.16 9.46
C GLY A 60 -1.71 -11.25 8.27
N CYS A 61 -2.13 -11.62 7.06
CA CYS A 61 -2.00 -10.76 5.88
C CYS A 61 -2.81 -9.47 6.03
N SER A 62 -4.04 -9.55 6.54
CA SER A 62 -4.90 -8.37 6.78
C SER A 62 -4.28 -7.40 7.80
N MET A 63 -3.62 -7.92 8.85
CA MET A 63 -2.92 -7.07 9.82
C MET A 63 -1.72 -6.34 9.20
N ILE A 64 -0.94 -7.02 8.36
CA ILE A 64 0.20 -6.42 7.64
C ILE A 64 -0.29 -5.39 6.62
N GLU A 65 -1.33 -5.73 5.86
CA GLU A 65 -1.97 -4.84 4.89
C GLU A 65 -2.46 -3.55 5.56
N LYS A 66 -3.15 -3.67 6.70
CA LYS A 66 -3.61 -2.52 7.47
C LYS A 66 -2.44 -1.65 7.94
N ALA A 67 -1.40 -2.25 8.52
CA ALA A 67 -0.23 -1.50 8.98
C ALA A 67 0.48 -0.79 7.82
N ALA A 68 0.61 -1.45 6.66
CA ALA A 68 1.22 -0.88 5.46
C ALA A 68 0.40 0.29 4.91
N THR A 69 -0.92 0.14 4.82
CA THR A 69 -1.82 1.18 4.30
C THR A 69 -1.90 2.40 5.22
N GLU A 70 -1.95 2.21 6.53
CA GLU A 70 -1.92 3.31 7.51
C GLU A 70 -0.60 4.10 7.42
N LYS A 71 0.54 3.40 7.36
CA LYS A 71 1.84 4.04 7.18
C LYS A 71 1.94 4.81 5.86
N ALA A 72 1.44 4.23 4.77
CA ALA A 72 1.49 4.83 3.45
C ALA A 72 0.71 6.16 3.37
N VAL A 73 -0.38 6.30 4.13
CA VAL A 73 -1.12 7.57 4.23
C VAL A 73 -0.25 8.66 4.88
N LEU A 74 0.46 8.34 5.96
CA LEU A 74 1.34 9.30 6.63
C LEU A 74 2.53 9.71 5.74
N GLU A 75 3.08 8.74 5.00
CA GLU A 75 4.18 8.99 4.06
C GLU A 75 3.76 9.87 2.89
N ILE A 76 2.56 9.66 2.32
CA ILE A 76 2.08 10.51 1.22
C ILE A 76 1.76 11.92 1.68
N ASP A 77 1.28 12.12 2.90
CA ASP A 77 1.07 13.46 3.46
C ASP A 77 2.39 14.22 3.59
N THR A 78 3.41 13.54 4.13
CA THR A 78 4.76 14.10 4.25
C THR A 78 5.37 14.42 2.88
N ALA A 79 5.20 13.53 1.89
CA ALA A 79 5.72 13.70 0.54
C ALA A 79 5.02 14.85 -0.22
N LEU A 80 3.75 15.12 0.08
CA LEU A 80 2.96 16.17 -0.57
C LEU A 80 3.03 17.52 0.14
N ASP A 81 3.52 17.59 1.38
CA ASP A 81 3.50 18.82 2.19
C ASP A 81 4.06 20.02 1.44
N GLY A 82 5.27 19.91 0.86
CA GLY A 82 5.87 21.01 0.09
C GLY A 82 4.99 21.52 -1.07
N ALA A 83 4.33 20.61 -1.80
CA ALA A 83 3.43 20.96 -2.89
C ALA A 83 2.08 21.51 -2.40
N LEU A 84 1.67 21.20 -1.17
CA LEU A 84 0.48 21.76 -0.53
C LEU A 84 0.75 23.15 0.04
N GLN A 85 1.92 23.37 0.67
CA GLN A 85 2.33 24.69 1.18
C GLN A 85 2.39 25.73 0.05
N GLN A 86 2.92 25.38 -1.12
CA GLN A 86 2.94 26.26 -2.28
C GLN A 86 1.53 26.65 -2.77
N ARG A 87 0.52 25.81 -2.52
CA ARG A 87 -0.89 26.07 -2.87
C ARG A 87 -1.64 26.90 -1.81
N HIS A 88 -1.12 27.00 -0.59
CA HIS A 88 -1.75 27.76 0.49
C HIS A 88 -1.47 29.26 0.44
N ILE A 89 -0.60 29.74 -0.46
CA ILE A 89 -0.28 31.16 -0.61
C ILE A 89 -1.52 31.92 -1.15
N PRO A 90 -2.14 32.81 -0.36
CA PRO A 90 -3.34 33.54 -0.80
C PRO A 90 -3.03 34.45 -1.98
N GLY A 91 -3.91 34.47 -2.98
CA GLY A 91 -3.79 35.36 -4.14
C GLY A 91 -2.82 34.88 -5.24
N ASN A 92 -2.11 33.77 -5.04
CA ASN A 92 -1.28 33.16 -6.07
C ASN A 92 -1.95 31.87 -6.58
N PRO A 93 -2.64 31.89 -7.74
CA PRO A 93 -3.13 30.66 -8.35
C PRO A 93 -1.93 29.75 -8.61
N PHE A 94 -1.88 28.59 -7.95
CA PHE A 94 -0.79 27.65 -8.11
C PHE A 94 -0.69 27.22 -9.58
N PHE A 95 0.40 27.61 -10.23
CA PHE A 95 0.79 27.13 -11.55
C PHE A 95 2.02 26.26 -11.39
N ASP A 96 1.89 25.01 -11.82
CA ASP A 96 3.01 24.08 -11.83
C ASP A 96 3.98 24.50 -12.95
N THR A 97 5.16 25.00 -12.56
CA THR A 97 6.22 25.41 -13.48
C THR A 97 6.70 24.23 -14.34
N PHE A 98 6.56 23.00 -13.84
CA PHE A 98 6.84 21.78 -14.59
C PHE A 98 5.87 21.62 -15.77
N GLN A 99 4.59 21.95 -15.59
CA GLN A 99 3.59 21.87 -16.65
C GLN A 99 3.88 22.84 -17.81
N GLN A 100 4.50 23.99 -17.54
CA GLN A 100 4.96 24.91 -18.59
C GLN A 100 6.18 24.41 -19.37
N GLN A 101 7.06 23.62 -18.74
CA GLN A 101 8.25 23.06 -19.38
C GLN A 101 7.97 21.80 -20.20
N GLN A 102 6.88 21.10 -19.93
CA GLN A 102 6.51 19.86 -20.64
C GLN A 102 5.89 20.16 -22.01
N HIS A 103 6.76 20.42 -22.99
CA HIS A 103 6.37 20.76 -24.37
C HIS A 103 5.42 19.74 -25.02
N TRP A 104 5.46 18.47 -24.62
CA TRP A 104 4.59 17.42 -25.17
C TRP A 104 3.10 17.64 -24.86
N MET A 105 2.77 18.33 -23.76
CA MET A 105 1.38 18.57 -23.33
C MET A 105 0.60 19.44 -24.33
N ARG A 106 1.31 20.19 -25.20
CA ARG A 106 0.70 20.99 -26.28
C ARG A 106 0.11 20.14 -27.40
N TYR A 107 0.61 18.91 -27.57
CA TYR A 107 0.10 17.96 -28.57
C TYR A 107 -1.06 17.11 -28.04
N LEU A 108 -1.42 17.25 -26.76
CA LEU A 108 -2.59 16.55 -26.22
C LEU A 108 -3.88 17.14 -26.81
N PRO A 109 -4.82 16.29 -27.27
CA PRO A 109 -6.17 16.71 -27.59
C PRO A 109 -6.83 17.45 -26.43
N GLU A 110 -7.73 18.39 -26.73
CA GLU A 110 -8.38 19.25 -25.72
C GLU A 110 -9.14 18.45 -24.64
N SER A 111 -9.65 17.26 -24.98
CA SER A 111 -10.33 16.36 -24.04
C SER A 111 -9.42 15.77 -22.96
N LEU A 112 -8.12 15.65 -23.23
CA LEU A 112 -7.13 15.07 -22.31
C LEU A 112 -6.25 16.12 -21.65
N ARG A 113 -6.24 17.35 -22.18
CA ARG A 113 -5.38 18.42 -21.67
C ARG A 113 -5.81 18.81 -20.24
N PRO A 114 -4.88 18.82 -19.26
CA PRO A 114 -5.18 19.34 -17.93
C PRO A 114 -5.64 20.80 -18.02
N ARG A 115 -6.76 21.12 -17.37
CA ARG A 115 -7.26 22.50 -17.29
C ARG A 115 -6.78 23.17 -16.02
N ALA A 116 -6.59 24.48 -16.08
CA ALA A 116 -6.36 25.28 -14.87
C ALA A 116 -7.57 25.17 -13.94
N GLY A 117 -7.32 25.03 -12.64
CA GLY A 117 -8.37 24.90 -11.62
C GLY A 117 -8.71 23.46 -11.26
N ARG A 118 -9.92 23.25 -10.72
CA ARG A 118 -10.35 21.94 -10.20
C ARG A 118 -10.81 21.03 -11.34
N LEU A 119 -10.54 19.73 -11.19
CA LEU A 119 -11.06 18.72 -12.11
C LEU A 119 -12.61 18.69 -12.09
N PRO A 120 -13.24 18.56 -13.27
CA PRO A 120 -14.69 18.37 -13.37
C PRO A 120 -15.14 17.11 -12.61
N PRO A 121 -16.38 17.06 -12.07
CA PRO A 121 -16.90 15.92 -11.33
C PRO A 121 -16.74 14.54 -11.99
N PRO A 122 -16.96 14.34 -13.31
CA PRO A 122 -16.80 13.02 -13.94
C PRO A 122 -15.35 12.52 -14.03
N HIS A 123 -14.37 13.34 -13.64
CA HIS A 123 -12.94 13.03 -13.71
C HIS A 123 -12.26 13.07 -12.32
N LYS A 124 -13.05 13.03 -11.24
CA LYS A 124 -12.56 12.99 -9.85
C LYS A 124 -12.37 11.58 -9.32
#